data_AF-A0A7H1MF87-F1
#
_entry.id   AF-A0A7H1MF87-F1
#
_cell.length_a   1.000
_cell.length_b   1.000
_cell.length_c   1.000
_cell.angle_alpha   90.00
_cell.angle_beta   90.00
_cell.angle_gamma   90.00
#
_symmetry.space_group_name_H-M   'P 1'
#
loop_
_entity.id
_entity.type
_entity.pdbx_description
1 polymer ?
#
loop_
_entity_poly.entity_id
_entity_poly.type
_entity_poly.pdbx_seq_one_letter_code
_entity_poly.pdbx_strand_id
1 'polypeptide(L)'
;MTTVNQTQQAAAPQSKQNPLFNLQHDGIGTFLAIASNQISQWQRDGKLSEADTVVLQEQINCTLLYMGKTVSDLAACNMDYTNQDDNTLCAALSITGQIMQEMAGINYTLEHNRTTLRRDAENAAKQAAQKPNGEEWPNC
;
A
#
# COMPACT_ATOMS: atom_id res chain seq x y z
N MET A 1 -39.70 -30.95 -54.73
CA MET A 1 -40.37 -29.64 -54.65
C MET A 1 -40.58 -29.38 -53.16
N THR A 2 -40.00 -28.41 -52.46
CA THR A 2 -39.22 -27.22 -52.84
C THR A 2 -38.47 -26.79 -51.58
N THR A 3 -37.26 -26.29 -51.79
CA THR A 3 -36.29 -25.70 -50.85
C THR A 3 -36.86 -24.52 -50.04
N VAL A 4 -36.30 -24.20 -48.87
CA VAL A 4 -35.56 -22.94 -48.57
C VAL A 4 -35.29 -22.77 -47.06
N ASN A 5 -33.98 -22.68 -46.77
CA ASN A 5 -33.28 -22.01 -45.67
C ASN A 5 -34.03 -20.90 -44.94
N GLN A 6 -33.94 -20.89 -43.61
CA GLN A 6 -33.68 -19.66 -42.86
C GLN A 6 -32.48 -19.85 -41.95
N THR A 7 -31.40 -19.22 -42.36
CA THR A 7 -30.21 -18.88 -41.59
C THR A 7 -30.61 -18.19 -40.28
N GLN A 8 -30.46 -18.87 -39.14
CA GLN A 8 -30.29 -18.20 -37.86
C GLN A 8 -28.84 -17.75 -37.74
N GLN A 9 -28.62 -16.51 -38.18
CA GLN A 9 -27.46 -15.73 -37.86
C GLN A 9 -27.66 -15.13 -36.46
N ALA A 10 -26.57 -15.10 -35.69
CA ALA A 10 -26.32 -14.31 -34.47
C ALA A 10 -26.28 -15.08 -33.14
N ALA A 11 -25.05 -15.38 -32.68
CA ALA A 11 -24.42 -14.55 -31.66
C ALA A 11 -22.89 -14.72 -31.76
N ALA A 12 -22.17 -13.62 -31.96
CA ALA A 12 -20.73 -13.61 -31.73
C ALA A 12 -20.45 -14.11 -30.30
N PRO A 13 -19.34 -14.82 -30.02
CA PRO A 13 -18.97 -15.15 -28.66
C PRO A 13 -18.85 -13.84 -27.88
N GLN A 14 -19.79 -13.58 -26.97
CA GLN A 14 -19.67 -12.49 -26.02
C GLN A 14 -18.35 -12.72 -25.30
N SER A 15 -17.34 -11.89 -25.59
CA SER A 15 -16.17 -11.81 -24.74
C SER A 15 -16.70 -11.56 -23.34
N LYS A 16 -16.52 -12.50 -22.42
CA LYS A 16 -16.73 -12.25 -20.99
C LYS A 16 -15.80 -11.10 -20.63
N GLN A 17 -16.30 -9.88 -20.75
CA GLN A 17 -15.63 -8.72 -20.18
C GLN A 17 -15.59 -8.99 -18.69
N ASN A 18 -14.38 -9.09 -18.14
CA ASN A 18 -14.23 -9.16 -16.69
C ASN A 18 -14.98 -7.95 -16.11
N PRO A 19 -15.87 -8.16 -15.12
CA PRO A 19 -16.66 -7.09 -14.57
C PRO A 19 -15.72 -6.00 -14.03
N LEU A 20 -16.07 -4.74 -14.28
CA LEU A 20 -15.26 -3.57 -13.88
C LEU A 20 -15.06 -3.52 -12.36
N PHE A 21 -15.94 -4.16 -11.60
CA PHE A 21 -15.91 -4.27 -10.15
C PHE A 21 -16.19 -5.72 -9.74
N ASN A 22 -15.41 -6.24 -8.78
CA ASN A 22 -15.66 -7.54 -8.15
C ASN A 22 -15.90 -7.32 -6.66
N LEU A 23 -17.16 -7.46 -6.21
CA LEU A 23 -17.52 -7.25 -4.82
C LEU A 23 -16.96 -8.40 -3.97
N GLN A 24 -15.88 -8.17 -3.23
CA GLN A 24 -15.40 -9.10 -2.21
C GLN A 24 -16.39 -9.16 -1.04
N HIS A 25 -16.42 -10.30 -0.33
CA HIS A 25 -17.41 -10.61 0.71
C HIS A 25 -17.50 -9.57 1.84
N ASP A 26 -16.46 -8.76 2.06
CA ASP A 26 -16.40 -7.71 3.08
C ASP A 26 -16.62 -6.28 2.54
N GLY A 27 -16.75 -6.10 1.22
CA GLY A 27 -16.83 -4.79 0.55
C GLY A 27 -15.53 -3.97 0.60
N ILE A 28 -14.83 -3.98 1.74
CA ILE A 28 -13.56 -3.29 1.99
C ILE A 28 -12.49 -3.73 0.99
N GLY A 29 -12.37 -5.04 0.73
CA GLY A 29 -11.41 -5.55 -0.24
C GLY A 29 -11.63 -5.00 -1.65
N THR A 30 -12.89 -4.73 -2.03
CA THR A 30 -13.24 -4.09 -3.30
C THR A 30 -12.75 -2.64 -3.34
N PHE A 31 -12.98 -1.88 -2.27
CA PHE A 31 -12.52 -0.49 -2.18
C PHE A 31 -11.00 -0.39 -2.22
N LEU A 32 -10.30 -1.27 -1.50
CA LEU A 32 -8.83 -1.33 -1.51
C LEU A 32 -8.29 -1.70 -2.90
N ALA A 33 -8.94 -2.63 -3.61
CA ALA A 33 -8.57 -2.98 -4.97
C ALA A 33 -8.75 -1.80 -5.95
N ILE A 34 -9.86 -1.07 -5.84
CA ILE A 34 -10.10 0.15 -6.64
C ILE A 34 -9.04 1.21 -6.34
N ALA A 35 -8.78 1.48 -5.06
CA ALA A 35 -7.76 2.44 -4.65
C ALA A 35 -6.37 2.05 -5.20
N SER A 36 -5.98 0.78 -5.06
CA SER A 36 -4.71 0.25 -5.59
C SER A 36 -4.59 0.43 -7.11
N ASN A 37 -5.66 0.13 -7.86
CA ASN A 37 -5.71 0.33 -9.31
C ASN A 37 -5.57 1.80 -9.69
N GLN A 38 -6.24 2.69 -8.95
CA GLN A 38 -6.19 4.13 -9.21
C GLN A 38 -4.81 4.72 -8.92
N ILE A 39 -4.18 4.34 -7.81
CA ILE A 39 -2.81 4.76 -7.46
C ILE A 39 -1.83 4.29 -8.55
N SER A 40 -1.96 3.04 -9.00
CA SER A 40 -1.14 2.51 -10.09
C SER A 40 -1.33 3.26 -11.40
N GLN A 41 -2.55 3.72 -11.69
CA GLN A 41 -2.80 4.58 -12.86
C GLN A 41 -2.14 5.95 -12.70
N TRP A 42 -2.25 6.60 -11.53
CA TRP A 42 -1.57 7.87 -11.29
C TRP A 42 -0.05 7.77 -11.45
N GLN A 43 0.55 6.65 -11.02
CA GLN A 43 1.96 6.38 -11.22
C GLN A 43 2.32 6.23 -12.72
N ARG A 44 1.53 5.45 -13.49
CA ARG A 44 1.75 5.31 -14.96
C ARG A 44 1.57 6.61 -15.72
N ASP A 45 0.64 7.45 -15.29
CA ASP A 45 0.33 8.74 -15.90
C ASP A 45 1.33 9.85 -15.49
N GLY A 46 2.28 9.56 -14.59
CA GLY A 46 3.21 10.56 -14.06
C GLY A 46 2.55 11.62 -13.16
N LYS A 47 1.37 11.33 -12.60
CA LYS A 47 0.59 12.24 -11.74
C LYS A 47 0.96 12.14 -10.26
N LEU A 48 1.72 11.12 -9.87
CA LEU A 48 2.12 10.90 -8.49
C LEU A 48 3.50 11.52 -8.24
N SER A 49 3.55 12.66 -7.55
CA SER A 49 4.83 13.28 -7.18
C SER A 49 5.51 12.52 -6.05
N GLU A 50 6.82 12.77 -5.83
CA GLU A 50 7.53 12.20 -4.68
C GLU A 50 6.88 12.63 -3.36
N ALA A 51 6.48 13.90 -3.24
CA ALA A 51 5.80 14.43 -2.05
C ALA A 51 4.45 13.74 -1.80
N ASP A 52 3.64 13.56 -2.85
CA ASP A 52 2.35 12.86 -2.72
C ASP A 52 2.53 11.38 -2.34
N THR A 53 3.58 10.74 -2.85
CA THR A 53 3.91 9.35 -2.53
C THR A 53 4.24 9.20 -1.05
N VAL A 54 5.06 10.11 -0.50
CA VAL A 54 5.41 10.13 0.93
C VAL A 54 4.16 10.31 1.79
N VAL A 55 3.34 11.32 1.48
CA VAL A 55 2.10 11.56 2.25
C VAL A 55 1.17 10.35 2.18
N LEU A 56 0.99 9.75 1.00
CA LEU A 56 0.16 8.57 0.84
C LEU A 56 0.68 7.38 1.66
N GLN A 57 2.00 7.16 1.65
CA GLN A 57 2.65 6.10 2.43
C GLN A 57 2.47 6.32 3.93
N GLU A 58 2.64 7.55 4.43
CA GLU A 58 2.41 7.90 5.83
C GLU A 58 0.95 7.64 6.25
N GLN A 59 -0.02 8.03 5.41
CA GLN A 59 -1.44 7.80 5.70
C GLN A 59 -1.80 6.31 5.74
N ILE A 60 -1.20 5.49 4.87
CA ILE A 60 -1.35 4.03 4.88
C ILE A 60 -0.77 3.44 6.17
N ASN A 61 0.42 3.89 6.58
CA ASN A 61 1.05 3.44 7.82
C ASN A 61 0.22 3.83 9.06
N CYS A 62 -0.28 5.08 9.12
CA CYS A 62 -1.21 5.54 10.15
C CYS A 62 -2.46 4.64 10.21
N THR A 63 -3.07 4.38 9.06
CA THR A 63 -4.27 3.55 8.97
C THR A 63 -4.00 2.14 9.48
N LEU A 64 -2.87 1.55 9.10
CA LEU A 64 -2.47 0.22 9.53
C LEU A 64 -2.25 0.15 11.05
N LEU A 65 -1.59 1.17 11.63
CA LEU A 65 -1.39 1.29 13.07
C LEU A 65 -2.72 1.38 13.82
N TYR A 66 -3.61 2.29 13.41
CA TYR A 66 -4.89 2.50 14.08
C TYR A 66 -5.85 1.33 13.90
N MET A 67 -5.92 0.73 12.71
CA MET A 67 -6.72 -0.47 12.48
C MET A 67 -6.21 -1.63 13.34
N GLY A 68 -4.89 -1.81 13.43
CA GLY A 68 -4.30 -2.83 14.29
C GLY A 68 -4.65 -2.62 15.77
N LYS A 69 -4.64 -1.37 16.24
CA LYS A 69 -5.08 -1.01 17.59
C LYS A 69 -6.56 -1.31 17.80
N THR A 70 -7.43 -0.91 16.87
CA THR A 70 -8.88 -1.16 16.95
C THR A 70 -9.19 -2.66 17.00
N VAL A 71 -8.53 -3.47 16.17
CA VAL A 71 -8.70 -4.93 16.17
C VAL A 71 -8.24 -5.54 17.50
N SER A 72 -7.12 -5.07 18.06
CA SER A 72 -6.62 -5.52 19.36
C SER A 72 -7.56 -5.14 20.51
N ASP A 73 -8.12 -3.93 20.47
CA ASP A 73 -9.11 -3.46 21.46
C ASP A 73 -10.40 -4.27 21.37
N LEU A 74 -10.86 -4.55 20.15
CA LEU A 74 -12.01 -5.42 19.93
C LEU A 74 -11.77 -6.82 20.49
N ALA A 75 -10.57 -7.37 20.32
CA ALA A 75 -10.20 -8.67 20.89
C ALA A 75 -10.26 -8.66 22.42
N ALA A 76 -9.69 -7.63 23.06
CA ALA A 76 -9.71 -7.46 24.52
C ALA A 76 -11.15 -7.33 25.04
N CYS A 77 -11.97 -6.47 24.43
CA CYS A 77 -13.37 -6.30 24.81
C CYS A 77 -14.17 -7.61 24.66
N ASN A 78 -13.90 -8.41 23.63
CA ASN A 78 -14.59 -9.70 23.46
C ASN A 78 -14.13 -10.76 24.47
N MET A 79 -12.85 -10.79 24.86
CA MET A 79 -12.39 -11.65 25.96
C MET A 79 -13.14 -11.30 27.25
N ASP A 80 -13.20 -10.02 27.60
CA ASP A 80 -13.87 -9.55 28.82
C ASP A 80 -15.38 -9.84 28.80
N TYR A 81 -16.02 -9.74 27.63
CA TYR A 81 -17.46 -9.94 27.48
C TYR A 81 -17.88 -11.42 27.49
N THR A 82 -17.15 -12.28 26.77
CA THR A 82 -17.59 -13.67 26.55
C THR A 82 -17.33 -14.57 27.76
N ASN A 83 -16.31 -14.28 28.58
CA ASN A 83 -15.91 -15.09 29.74
C ASN A 83 -15.85 -16.60 29.43
N GLN A 84 -15.49 -16.96 28.18
CA GLN A 84 -15.36 -18.32 27.71
C GLN A 84 -13.91 -18.80 27.88
N ASP A 85 -13.74 -20.09 28.13
CA ASP A 85 -12.41 -20.71 28.23
C ASP A 85 -11.70 -20.78 26.86
N ASP A 86 -12.46 -20.87 25.77
CA ASP A 86 -11.92 -20.85 24.40
C ASP A 86 -11.88 -19.41 23.86
N ASN A 87 -10.67 -18.85 23.85
CA ASN A 87 -10.39 -17.49 23.37
C ASN A 87 -9.66 -17.48 22.02
N THR A 88 -9.74 -18.56 21.23
CA THR A 88 -8.99 -18.69 19.98
C THR A 88 -9.27 -17.54 19.00
N LEU A 89 -10.53 -17.12 18.87
CA LEU A 89 -10.90 -15.99 18.01
C LEU A 89 -10.32 -14.67 18.51
N CYS A 90 -10.41 -14.40 19.82
CA CYS A 90 -9.83 -13.19 20.40
C CYS A 90 -8.30 -13.19 20.28
N ALA A 91 -7.65 -14.33 20.50
CA ALA A 91 -6.21 -14.47 20.29
C ALA A 91 -5.81 -14.21 18.82
N ALA A 92 -6.57 -14.74 17.86
CA ALA A 92 -6.34 -14.49 16.43
C ALA A 92 -6.52 -13.01 16.07
N LEU A 93 -7.53 -12.34 16.63
CA LEU A 93 -7.73 -10.90 16.45
C LEU A 93 -6.58 -10.11 17.07
N SER A 94 -6.17 -10.40 18.30
CA SER A 94 -5.03 -9.75 18.95
C SER A 94 -3.75 -9.89 18.14
N ILE A 95 -3.43 -11.09 17.65
CA ILE A 95 -2.26 -11.33 16.80
C ILE A 95 -2.36 -10.53 15.49
N THR A 96 -3.53 -10.52 14.85
CA THR A 96 -3.76 -9.74 13.63
C THR A 96 -3.52 -8.25 13.87
N GLY A 97 -4.07 -7.73 14.97
CA GLY A 97 -3.89 -6.34 15.36
C GLY A 97 -2.43 -5.99 15.66
N GLN A 98 -1.69 -6.91 16.30
CA GLN A 98 -0.26 -6.73 16.57
C GLN A 98 0.56 -6.74 15.28
N ILE A 99 0.30 -7.69 14.36
CA ILE A 99 0.99 -7.75 13.06
C ILE A 99 0.82 -6.43 12.29
N MET A 100 -0.39 -5.87 12.28
CA MET A 100 -0.64 -4.56 11.64
C MET A 100 0.20 -3.45 12.27
N GLN A 101 0.21 -3.34 13.60
CA GLN A 101 0.97 -2.30 14.31
C GLN A 101 2.48 -2.44 14.08
N GLU A 102 3.02 -3.65 14.11
CA GLU A 102 4.44 -3.92 13.86
C GLU A 102 4.83 -3.60 12.41
N MET A 103 4.00 -3.96 11.43
CA MET A 103 4.22 -3.60 10.02
C MET A 103 4.24 -2.07 9.83
N ALA A 104 3.36 -1.33 10.51
CA ALA A 104 3.38 0.13 10.47
C ALA A 104 4.70 0.68 11.06
N GLY A 105 5.14 0.15 12.20
CA GLY A 105 6.41 0.52 12.84
C GLY A 105 7.64 0.25 11.99
N ILE A 106 7.67 -0.90 11.30
CA ILE A 106 8.72 -1.23 10.32
C ILE A 106 8.74 -0.20 9.19
N ASN A 107 7.58 0.12 8.61
CA ASN A 107 7.50 1.08 7.51
C ASN A 107 7.98 2.49 7.92
N TYR A 108 7.60 2.97 9.10
CA TYR A 108 8.10 4.25 9.63
C TYR A 108 9.62 4.25 9.80
N THR A 109 10.18 3.14 10.29
CA THR A 109 11.62 3.00 10.47
C THR A 109 12.36 3.06 9.13
N LEU A 110 11.85 2.37 8.11
CA LEU A 110 12.42 2.37 6.77
C LEU A 110 12.33 3.75 6.10
N GLU A 111 11.22 4.45 6.28
CA GLU A 111 11.01 5.81 5.77
C GLU A 111 11.95 6.83 6.41
N HIS A 112 12.10 6.76 7.74
CA HIS A 112 13.07 7.58 8.46
C HIS A 112 14.51 7.31 7.98
N ASN A 113 14.87 6.03 7.81
CA ASN A 113 16.19 5.65 7.31
C ASN A 113 16.45 6.21 5.90
N ARG A 114 15.49 6.06 4.96
CA ARG A 114 15.59 6.63 3.60
C ARG A 114 15.82 8.14 3.64
N THR A 115 15.09 8.86 4.47
CA THR A 115 15.23 10.31 4.61
C THR A 115 16.60 10.70 5.14
N THR A 116 17.12 9.96 6.11
CA THR A 116 18.46 10.18 6.66
C THR A 116 19.55 9.91 5.63
N LEU A 117 19.49 8.78 4.91
CA LEU A 117 20.43 8.47 3.83
C LEU A 117 20.44 9.55 2.74
N ARG A 118 19.26 10.07 2.34
CA ARG A 118 19.16 11.15 1.37
C ARG A 118 19.86 12.42 1.87
N ARG A 119 19.60 12.80 3.12
CA ARG A 119 20.23 13.97 3.76
C ARG A 119 21.75 13.83 3.84
N ASP A 120 22.24 12.65 4.20
CA ASP A 120 23.68 12.40 4.32
C ASP A 120 24.37 12.46 2.95
N ALA A 121 23.74 11.93 1.91
CA ALA A 121 24.22 12.05 0.53
C ALA A 121 24.26 13.51 0.06
N GLU A 122 23.22 14.30 0.34
CA GLU A 122 23.18 15.74 0.02
C GLU A 122 24.29 16.52 0.76
N ASN A 123 24.53 16.19 2.03
CA ASN A 123 25.59 16.82 2.83
C ASN A 123 26.99 16.44 2.31
N ALA A 124 27.20 15.17 1.96
CA ALA A 124 28.46 14.72 1.36
C ALA A 124 28.72 15.41 0.02
N ALA A 125 27.69 15.56 -0.83
CA ALA A 125 27.79 16.27 -2.10
C ALA A 125 28.15 17.76 -1.90
N LYS A 126 27.53 18.42 -0.92
CA LYS A 126 27.86 19.83 -0.56
C LYS A 126 29.30 19.98 -0.07
N GLN A 127 29.79 19.05 0.75
CA GLN A 127 31.18 19.06 1.24
C GLN A 127 32.18 18.80 0.10
N ALA A 128 31.86 17.91 -0.84
CA ALA A 128 32.69 17.66 -2.02
C ALA A 128 32.76 18.90 -2.94
N ALA A 129 31.63 19.59 -3.13
CA ALA A 129 31.57 20.83 -3.92
C ALA A 129 32.29 22.03 -3.25
N GLN A 130 32.40 22.03 -1.92
CA GLN A 130 33.14 23.04 -1.14
C GLN A 130 34.67 22.82 -1.09
N LYS A 131 35.21 21.79 -1.76
CA LYS A 131 36.64 21.70 -2.05
C LYS A 131 36.98 22.24 -3.46
N PRO A 132 37.00 23.57 -3.72
CA PRO A 132 37.70 24.11 -4.87
C PRO A 132 39.11 24.55 -4.47
N ASN A 133 40.11 24.01 -5.18
CA ASN A 133 41.43 24.57 -5.48
C ASN A 133 42.15 25.34 -4.35
N GLY A 134 42.95 24.62 -3.57
CA GLY A 134 43.86 25.22 -2.58
C GLY A 134 45.21 24.51 -2.42
N GLU A 135 45.59 23.66 -3.38
CA GLU A 135 46.97 23.19 -3.48
C GLU A 135 47.71 24.08 -4.49
N GLU A 136 48.20 25.23 -4.02
CA GLU A 136 49.32 25.92 -4.68
C GLU A 136 50.51 24.96 -4.65
N TRP A 137 50.88 24.45 -5.82
CA TRP A 137 52.11 23.70 -5.99
C TRP A 137 53.30 24.65 -5.69
N PRO A 138 54.29 24.21 -4.89
CA PRO A 138 55.47 25.04 -4.65
C PRO A 138 56.21 25.22 -5.98
N ASN A 139 56.36 26.48 -6.40
CA ASN A 139 57.14 26.86 -7.58
C ASN A 139 58.56 26.26 -7.49
N CYS A 140 58.95 25.59 -8.57
CA CYS A 140 60.33 25.15 -8.83
C CYS A 140 61.16 26.33 -9.33
#